data_AF-A0A8T6GAT0-F1
#
_entry.id   AF-A0A8T6GAT0-F1
#
_cell.length_a   1.000
_cell.length_b   1.000
_cell.length_c   1.000
_cell.angle_alpha   90.00
_cell.angle_beta   90.00
_cell.angle_gamma   90.00
#
_symmetry.space_group_name_H-M   'P 1'
#
loop_
_entity.id
_entity.type
_entity.pdbx_description
1 polymer ?
#
loop_
_entity_poly.entity_id
_entity_poly.type
_entity_poly.pdbx_seq_one_letter_code
_entity_poly.pdbx_strand_id
1 'polypeptide(L)'
;MQKIGSAVYRHMQLLATIGALLKFVLVFARGVFALFVAAVVGFGSYVMIQALYLSIWGYGGGVIAVLVCTTGIGAGVGSYIAWLDRDHDLRIQALLVVIALAFGLGGAWFGLQRGIDIGALHPIWKPGIPEIHITTVGAVIGANIPTFALGLYKAIRDPRL
;
A
#
# COMPACT_ATOMS: atom_id res chain seq x y z
N MET A 1 -7.35 -4.16 53.94
CA MET A 1 -7.77 -3.33 52.79
C MET A 1 -6.86 -3.40 51.55
N GLN A 2 -5.63 -3.94 51.62
CA GLN A 2 -4.71 -4.05 50.46
C GLN A 2 -5.15 -4.98 49.31
N LYS A 3 -5.99 -6.01 49.55
CA LYS A 3 -6.37 -6.99 48.50
C LYS A 3 -7.32 -6.41 47.43
N ILE A 4 -8.18 -5.47 47.78
CA ILE A 4 -9.18 -4.89 46.86
C ILE A 4 -8.51 -4.04 45.78
N GLY A 5 -7.48 -3.26 46.13
CA GLY A 5 -6.70 -2.47 45.17
C GLY A 5 -6.03 -3.32 44.08
N SER A 6 -5.57 -4.54 44.43
CA SER A 6 -4.92 -5.45 43.47
C SER A 6 -5.86 -6.07 42.44
N ALA A 7 -7.16 -6.16 42.75
CA ALA A 7 -8.17 -6.72 41.85
C ALA A 7 -8.67 -5.64 40.87
N VAL A 8 -8.91 -4.42 41.36
CA VAL A 8 -9.29 -3.27 40.52
C VAL A 8 -8.17 -2.93 39.54
N TYR A 9 -6.91 -2.93 39.99
CA TYR A 9 -5.77 -2.69 39.12
C TYR A 9 -5.63 -3.73 38.01
N ARG A 10 -5.84 -5.02 38.32
CA ARG A 10 -5.84 -6.10 37.32
C ARG A 10 -6.97 -5.95 36.30
N HIS A 11 -8.17 -5.56 36.72
CA HIS A 11 -9.26 -5.30 35.78
C HIS A 11 -8.99 -4.11 34.87
N MET A 12 -8.42 -3.02 35.40
CA MET A 12 -8.02 -1.87 34.58
C MET A 12 -6.94 -2.23 33.55
N GLN A 13 -5.94 -3.00 33.94
CA GLN A 13 -4.92 -3.51 33.01
C GLN A 13 -5.51 -4.43 31.94
N LEU A 14 -6.45 -5.31 32.32
CA LEU A 14 -7.10 -6.21 31.38
C LEU A 14 -7.90 -5.43 30.32
N LEU A 15 -8.68 -4.43 30.75
CA LEU A 15 -9.45 -3.56 29.85
C LEU A 15 -8.54 -2.75 28.92
N ALA A 16 -7.42 -2.22 29.43
CA ALA A 16 -6.43 -1.52 28.60
C ALA A 16 -5.79 -2.44 27.55
N THR A 17 -5.51 -3.69 27.92
CA THR A 17 -4.91 -4.68 27.01
C THR A 17 -5.90 -5.09 25.92
N ILE A 18 -7.17 -5.33 26.27
CA ILE A 18 -8.23 -5.62 25.31
C ILE A 18 -8.43 -4.45 24.34
N GLY A 19 -8.45 -3.22 24.86
CA GLY A 19 -8.53 -2.02 24.03
C GLY A 19 -7.37 -1.89 23.03
N ALA A 20 -6.14 -2.10 23.48
CA ALA A 20 -4.96 -2.09 22.60
C ALA A 20 -5.02 -3.20 21.53
N LEU A 21 -5.53 -4.38 21.89
CA LEU A 21 -5.63 -5.51 20.97
C LEU A 21 -6.68 -5.25 19.88
N LEU A 22 -7.82 -4.66 20.22
CA LEU A 22 -8.85 -4.24 19.25
C LEU A 22 -8.30 -3.19 18.26
N LYS A 23 -7.55 -2.21 18.76
CA LYS A 23 -6.88 -1.20 17.93
C LYS A 23 -5.94 -1.83 16.93
N PHE A 24 -5.11 -2.76 17.39
CA PHE A 24 -4.18 -3.49 16.54
C PHE A 24 -4.91 -4.29 15.44
N VAL A 25 -5.98 -5.01 15.80
CA VAL A 25 -6.79 -5.77 14.83
C VAL A 25 -7.41 -4.85 13.78
N LEU A 26 -7.91 -3.67 14.18
CA LEU A 26 -8.51 -2.71 13.25
C LEU A 26 -7.48 -2.12 12.28
N VAL A 27 -6.30 -1.73 12.76
CA VAL A 27 -5.18 -1.26 11.93
C VAL A 27 -4.73 -2.36 10.97
N PHE A 28 -4.60 -3.58 11.46
CA PHE A 28 -4.22 -4.72 10.63
C PHE A 28 -5.25 -5.00 9.54
N ALA A 29 -6.54 -5.01 9.87
CA ALA A 29 -7.63 -5.20 8.92
C ALA A 29 -7.64 -4.09 7.85
N ARG A 30 -7.45 -2.82 8.25
CA ARG A 30 -7.30 -1.68 7.32
C ARG A 30 -6.08 -1.85 6.41
N GLY A 31 -4.95 -2.32 6.95
CA GLY A 31 -3.75 -2.62 6.17
C GLY A 31 -3.95 -3.71 5.13
N VAL A 32 -4.61 -4.81 5.49
CA VAL A 32 -4.96 -5.89 4.55
C VAL A 32 -5.92 -5.38 3.48
N PHE A 33 -6.92 -4.59 3.86
CA PHE A 33 -7.83 -3.95 2.91
C PHE A 33 -7.08 -2.99 1.96
N ALA A 34 -6.14 -2.20 2.46
CA ALA A 34 -5.29 -1.31 1.66
C ALA A 34 -4.46 -2.06 0.62
N LEU A 35 -3.84 -3.17 1.03
CA LEU A 35 -3.13 -4.06 0.12
C LEU A 35 -4.06 -4.65 -0.95
N PHE A 36 -5.25 -5.10 -0.55
CA PHE A 36 -6.23 -5.66 -1.49
C PHE A 36 -6.72 -4.62 -2.51
N VAL A 37 -7.11 -3.43 -2.06
CA VAL A 37 -7.57 -2.35 -2.95
C VAL A 37 -6.43 -1.88 -3.86
N ALA A 38 -5.22 -1.67 -3.33
CA ALA A 38 -4.06 -1.30 -4.13
C ALA A 38 -3.72 -2.38 -5.17
N ALA A 39 -3.82 -3.66 -4.81
CA ALA A 39 -3.61 -4.77 -5.73
C ALA A 39 -4.68 -4.82 -6.83
N VAL A 40 -5.97 -4.64 -6.50
CA VAL A 40 -7.06 -4.64 -7.49
C VAL A 40 -6.93 -3.46 -8.44
N VAL A 41 -6.69 -2.24 -7.93
CA VAL A 41 -6.55 -1.04 -8.77
C VAL A 41 -5.26 -1.10 -9.60
N GLY A 42 -4.16 -1.57 -9.00
CA GLY A 42 -2.88 -1.78 -9.68
C GLY A 42 -2.98 -2.84 -10.78
N PHE A 43 -3.64 -3.96 -10.51
CA PHE A 43 -3.84 -5.03 -11.49
C PHE A 43 -4.83 -4.63 -12.59
N GLY A 44 -5.88 -3.88 -12.26
CA GLY A 44 -6.79 -3.30 -13.27
C GLY A 44 -6.03 -2.36 -14.22
N SER A 45 -5.15 -1.54 -13.69
CA SER A 45 -4.26 -0.66 -14.47
C SER A 45 -3.30 -1.48 -15.35
N TYR A 46 -2.74 -2.56 -14.81
CA TYR A 46 -1.94 -3.53 -15.55
C TYR A 46 -2.68 -4.11 -16.76
N VAL A 47 -3.88 -4.66 -16.57
CA VAL A 47 -4.65 -5.29 -17.66
C VAL A 47 -4.96 -4.28 -18.76
N MET A 48 -5.36 -3.06 -18.38
CA MET A 48 -5.66 -1.99 -19.33
C MET A 48 -4.43 -1.62 -20.16
N ILE A 49 -3.25 -1.56 -19.55
CA ILE A 49 -2.00 -1.23 -20.25
C ILE A 49 -1.49 -2.37 -21.09
N GLN A 50 -1.62 -3.61 -20.61
CA GLN A 50 -1.27 -4.77 -21.41
C GLN A 50 -2.08 -4.78 -22.72
N ALA A 51 -3.37 -4.44 -22.66
CA ALA A 51 -4.22 -4.31 -23.84
C ALA A 51 -3.77 -3.16 -24.77
N LEU A 52 -3.41 -2.00 -24.20
CA LEU A 52 -2.84 -0.86 -24.93
C LEU A 52 -1.49 -1.20 -25.59
N TYR A 53 -0.64 -1.94 -24.88
CA TYR A 53 0.66 -2.39 -25.36
C TYR A 53 0.52 -3.35 -26.55
N LEU A 54 -0.38 -4.32 -26.46
CA LEU A 54 -0.67 -5.27 -27.54
C LEU A 54 -1.28 -4.61 -28.78
N SER A 55 -1.97 -3.47 -28.62
CA SER A 55 -2.61 -2.75 -29.73
C SER A 55 -1.69 -1.75 -30.44
N ILE A 56 -0.67 -1.20 -29.77
CA ILE A 56 0.22 -0.17 -30.33
C ILE A 56 1.52 -0.74 -30.94
N TRP A 57 1.76 -2.06 -30.88
CA TRP A 57 2.89 -2.74 -31.56
C TRP A 57 4.27 -2.07 -31.35
N GLY A 58 4.58 -1.64 -30.13
CA GLY A 58 5.88 -1.00 -29.87
C GLY A 58 6.28 -0.88 -28.42
N TYR A 59 7.50 -1.34 -28.12
CA TYR A 59 8.26 -0.98 -26.92
C TYR A 59 8.81 0.45 -27.06
N GLY A 60 7.94 1.44 -26.92
CA GLY A 60 8.36 2.84 -26.77
C GLY A 60 8.59 3.16 -25.30
N GLY A 61 9.57 4.02 -24.98
CA GLY A 61 9.76 4.53 -23.61
C GLY A 61 8.50 5.19 -23.02
N GLY A 62 7.59 5.67 -23.88
CA GLY A 62 6.26 6.15 -23.48
C GLY A 62 5.36 5.09 -22.85
N VAL A 63 5.39 3.83 -23.31
CA VAL A 63 4.60 2.74 -22.72
C VAL A 63 5.10 2.42 -21.31
N ILE A 64 6.42 2.41 -21.13
CA ILE A 64 7.06 2.16 -19.84
C ILE A 64 6.71 3.27 -18.85
N ALA A 65 6.76 4.53 -19.26
CA ALA A 65 6.34 5.66 -18.45
C ALA A 65 4.85 5.55 -18.07
N VAL A 66 3.98 5.19 -19.01
CA VAL A 66 2.55 4.97 -18.76
C VAL A 66 2.33 3.84 -17.76
N LEU A 67 3.08 2.74 -17.87
CA LEU A 67 3.01 1.61 -16.95
C LEU A 67 3.35 2.02 -15.51
N VAL A 68 4.50 2.68 -15.32
CA VAL A 68 4.96 3.12 -14.00
C VAL A 68 3.96 4.12 -13.39
N CYS A 69 3.51 5.08 -14.19
CA CYS A 69 2.59 6.12 -13.72
C CYS A 69 1.25 5.53 -13.30
N THR A 70 0.60 4.73 -14.13
CA THR A 70 -0.73 4.18 -13.83
C THR A 70 -0.72 3.13 -12.72
N THR A 71 0.26 2.21 -12.68
CA THR A 71 0.35 1.21 -11.62
C THR A 71 0.74 1.85 -10.29
N GLY A 72 1.68 2.81 -10.32
CA GLY A 72 2.09 3.59 -9.15
C GLY A 72 0.97 4.48 -8.60
N ILE A 73 0.29 5.23 -9.47
CA ILE A 73 -0.87 6.06 -9.08
C ILE A 73 -2.01 5.17 -8.60
N GLY A 74 -2.34 4.10 -9.32
CA GLY A 74 -3.41 3.18 -8.98
C GLY A 74 -3.21 2.54 -7.60
N ALA A 75 -2.01 2.03 -7.33
CA ALA A 75 -1.64 1.49 -6.02
C ALA A 75 -1.65 2.56 -4.94
N GLY A 76 -1.13 3.77 -5.22
CA GLY A 76 -1.13 4.91 -4.29
C GLY A 76 -2.53 5.37 -3.91
N VAL A 77 -3.42 5.56 -4.90
CA VAL A 77 -4.83 5.91 -4.70
C VAL A 77 -5.57 4.80 -3.94
N GLY A 78 -5.35 3.53 -4.33
CA GLY A 78 -5.98 2.39 -3.65
C GLY A 78 -5.56 2.29 -2.18
N SER A 79 -4.28 2.49 -1.88
CA SER A 79 -3.78 2.53 -0.51
C SER A 79 -4.37 3.72 0.25
N TYR A 80 -4.41 4.92 -0.34
CA TYR A 80 -5.02 6.09 0.28
C TYR A 80 -6.50 5.86 0.64
N ILE A 81 -7.30 5.31 -0.28
CA ILE A 81 -8.73 5.06 -0.06
C ILE A 81 -8.97 4.17 1.16
N ALA A 82 -8.13 3.17 1.37
CA ALA A 82 -8.26 2.27 2.52
C ALA A 82 -7.93 2.93 3.87
N TRP A 83 -7.16 4.01 3.84
CA TRP A 83 -6.82 4.83 5.01
C TRP A 83 -7.63 6.12 5.11
N LEU A 84 -8.60 6.31 4.21
CA LEU A 84 -9.48 7.47 4.22
C LEU A 84 -10.30 7.44 5.52
N ASP A 85 -10.18 8.52 6.28
CA ASP A 85 -10.97 8.75 7.47
C ASP A 85 -11.56 10.15 7.41
N ARG A 86 -12.88 10.26 7.55
CA ARG A 86 -13.60 11.54 7.41
C ARG A 86 -13.23 12.53 8.51
N ASP A 87 -12.78 12.02 9.65
CA ASP A 87 -12.45 12.83 10.81
C ASP A 87 -11.01 13.35 10.79
N HIS A 88 -10.21 12.99 9.79
CA HIS A 88 -8.85 13.51 9.64
C HIS A 88 -8.86 14.94 9.09
N ASP A 89 -8.01 15.80 9.67
CA ASP A 89 -7.65 17.11 9.11
C ASP A 89 -7.20 16.95 7.63
N LEU A 90 -7.68 17.85 6.77
CA LEU A 90 -7.32 17.96 5.36
C LEU A 90 -5.81 17.93 5.15
N ARG A 91 -5.03 18.55 6.05
CA ARG A 91 -3.56 18.54 5.97
C ARG A 91 -2.98 17.13 6.06
N ILE A 92 -3.56 16.28 6.92
CA ILE A 92 -3.11 14.91 7.11
C ILE A 92 -3.56 14.04 5.94
N GLN A 93 -4.78 14.25 5.43
CA GLN A 93 -5.25 13.57 4.23
C GLN A 93 -4.38 13.89 3.02
N ALA A 94 -4.04 15.17 2.81
CA ALA A 94 -3.15 15.60 1.75
C ALA A 94 -1.76 14.95 1.87
N LEU A 95 -1.19 14.92 3.08
CA LEU A 95 0.09 14.26 3.32
C LEU A 95 0.02 12.75 3.01
N LEU A 96 -1.05 12.07 3.42
CA LEU A 96 -1.26 10.65 3.16
C LEU A 96 -1.34 10.35 1.66
N VAL A 97 -2.08 11.17 0.89
CA VAL A 97 -2.14 11.04 -0.58
C VAL A 97 -0.76 11.21 -1.19
N VAL A 98 -0.04 12.27 -0.80
CA VAL A 98 1.29 12.56 -1.37
C VAL A 98 2.27 11.43 -1.08
N ILE A 99 2.28 10.91 0.15
CA ILE A 99 3.12 9.77 0.53
C ILE A 99 2.73 8.51 -0.24
N ALA A 100 1.44 8.17 -0.28
CA ALA A 100 0.98 6.97 -0.97
C ALA A 100 1.32 7.01 -2.47
N LEU A 101 1.18 8.17 -3.12
CA LEU A 101 1.52 8.36 -4.53
C LEU A 101 3.04 8.33 -4.76
N ALA A 102 3.81 9.07 -3.95
CA ALA A 102 5.27 9.14 -4.12
C ALA A 102 5.92 7.76 -3.96
N PHE A 103 5.51 7.01 -2.94
CA PHE A 103 6.03 5.66 -2.72
C PHE A 103 5.41 4.63 -3.67
N GLY A 104 4.17 4.81 -4.13
CA GLY A 104 3.58 3.99 -5.19
C GLY A 104 4.35 4.12 -6.50
N LEU A 105 4.66 5.35 -6.92
CA LEU A 105 5.48 5.64 -8.11
C LEU A 105 6.93 5.16 -7.94
N GLY A 106 7.54 5.43 -6.79
CA GLY A 106 8.90 4.97 -6.49
C GLY A 106 9.00 3.44 -6.47
N GLY A 107 8.00 2.78 -5.88
CA GLY A 107 7.89 1.32 -5.87
C GLY A 107 7.68 0.74 -7.27
N ALA A 108 6.84 1.37 -8.09
CA ALA A 108 6.65 0.99 -9.49
C ALA A 108 7.96 1.11 -10.28
N TRP A 109 8.66 2.23 -10.15
CA TRP A 109 9.93 2.47 -10.83
C TRP A 109 11.01 1.46 -10.42
N PHE A 110 11.16 1.20 -9.10
CA PHE A 110 12.11 0.22 -8.61
C PHE A 110 11.75 -1.20 -9.07
N GLY A 111 10.47 -1.54 -9.05
CA GLY A 111 9.97 -2.82 -9.54
C GLY A 111 10.23 -3.01 -11.04
N LEU A 112 10.09 -1.95 -11.84
CA LEU A 112 10.44 -1.96 -13.25
C LEU A 112 11.93 -2.25 -13.46
N GLN A 113 12.82 -1.50 -12.79
CA GLN A 113 14.26 -1.72 -12.90
C GLN A 113 14.63 -3.17 -12.55
N ARG A 114 14.09 -3.67 -11.43
CA ARG A 114 14.29 -5.04 -10.98
C ARG A 114 13.77 -6.06 -12.01
N GLY A 115 12.63 -5.78 -12.63
CA GLY A 115 12.05 -6.64 -13.65
C GLY A 115 12.85 -6.66 -14.94
N ILE A 116 13.44 -5.53 -15.35
CA ILE A 116 14.36 -5.44 -16.49
C ILE A 116 15.61 -6.27 -16.20
N ASP A 117 16.20 -6.12 -15.01
CA ASP A 117 17.39 -6.88 -14.61
C ASP A 117 17.10 -8.40 -14.64
N ILE A 118 15.95 -8.82 -14.14
CA ILE A 118 15.53 -10.23 -14.13
C ILE A 118 15.24 -10.74 -15.56
N GLY A 119 14.58 -9.93 -16.39
CA GLY A 119 14.31 -10.24 -17.79
C GLY A 119 15.60 -10.42 -18.60
N ALA A 120 16.62 -9.61 -18.32
CA ALA A 120 17.94 -9.74 -18.93
C ALA A 120 18.69 -11.03 -18.51
N LEU A 121 18.44 -11.52 -17.29
CA LEU A 121 19.07 -12.73 -16.76
C LEU A 121 18.35 -14.02 -17.19
N HIS A 122 17.07 -13.95 -17.55
CA HIS A 122 16.27 -15.13 -17.92
C HIS A 122 15.62 -14.98 -19.31
N PRO A 123 16.35 -15.27 -20.40
CA PRO A 123 15.85 -15.13 -21.78
C PRO A 123 14.69 -16.07 -22.16
N ILE A 124 14.31 -16.98 -21.25
CA ILE A 124 13.16 -17.88 -21.42
C ILE A 124 11.84 -17.12 -21.23
N TRP A 125 11.84 -16.02 -20.48
CA TRP A 125 10.65 -15.21 -20.27
C TRP A 125 10.44 -14.30 -21.48
N LYS A 126 9.20 -14.23 -21.97
CA LYS A 126 8.86 -13.25 -23.02
C LYS A 126 9.19 -11.84 -22.50
N PRO A 127 9.84 -11.00 -23.32
CA PRO A 127 10.10 -9.60 -22.97
C PRO A 127 8.81 -8.91 -22.53
N GLY A 128 8.80 -8.31 -21.34
CA GLY A 128 7.67 -7.57 -20.77
C GLY A 128 6.97 -8.23 -19.60
N ILE A 129 7.00 -9.57 -19.52
CA ILE A 129 6.24 -10.26 -18.47
C ILE A 129 6.89 -10.00 -17.08
N PRO A 130 8.21 -10.22 -16.89
CA PRO A 130 8.87 -9.92 -15.62
C PRO A 130 8.78 -8.42 -15.24
N GLU A 131 9.01 -7.54 -16.20
CA GLU A 131 9.02 -6.09 -16.04
C GLU A 131 7.69 -5.61 -15.48
N ILE A 132 6.59 -6.06 -16.07
CA ILE A 132 5.26 -5.57 -15.74
C ILE A 132 4.76 -6.15 -14.41
N HIS A 133 4.99 -7.43 -14.15
CA HIS A 133 4.61 -8.04 -12.88
C HIS A 133 5.37 -7.43 -11.70
N ILE A 134 6.68 -7.28 -11.82
CA ILE A 134 7.52 -6.80 -10.72
C ILE A 134 7.30 -5.30 -10.50
N THR A 135 7.01 -4.52 -11.55
CA THR A 135 6.53 -3.13 -11.44
C THR A 135 5.27 -3.05 -10.59
N THR A 136 4.27 -3.88 -10.89
CA THR A 136 2.98 -3.85 -10.17
C THR A 136 3.15 -4.24 -8.71
N VAL A 137 3.93 -5.29 -8.42
CA VAL A 137 4.23 -5.71 -7.04
C VAL A 137 4.99 -4.61 -6.29
N GLY A 138 6.00 -4.01 -6.93
CA GLY A 138 6.77 -2.90 -6.37
C GLY A 138 5.87 -1.71 -6.04
N ALA A 139 4.94 -1.34 -6.92
CA ALA A 139 3.97 -0.27 -6.73
C ALA A 139 3.08 -0.51 -5.49
N VAL A 140 2.54 -1.72 -5.37
CA VAL A 140 1.66 -2.12 -4.25
C VAL A 140 2.42 -2.09 -2.93
N ILE A 141 3.62 -2.67 -2.88
CA ILE A 141 4.45 -2.67 -1.67
C ILE A 141 4.84 -1.24 -1.29
N GLY A 142 5.33 -0.47 -2.27
CA GLY A 142 5.74 0.92 -2.10
C GLY A 142 4.61 1.76 -1.52
N ALA A 143 3.41 1.72 -2.12
CA ALA A 143 2.27 2.50 -1.64
C ALA A 143 1.81 2.12 -0.23
N ASN A 144 1.90 0.84 0.16
CA ASN A 144 1.28 0.34 1.40
C ASN A 144 2.18 0.35 2.64
N ILE A 145 3.51 0.18 2.50
CA ILE A 145 4.43 0.25 3.65
C ILE A 145 4.30 1.57 4.44
N PRO A 146 4.40 2.76 3.80
CA PRO A 146 4.39 4.01 4.54
C PRO A 146 2.99 4.35 5.07
N THR A 147 1.92 3.99 4.36
CA THR A 147 0.54 4.22 4.83
C THR A 147 0.21 3.31 6.01
N PHE A 148 0.68 2.05 6.00
CA PHE A 148 0.57 1.16 7.16
C PHE A 148 1.37 1.67 8.36
N ALA A 149 2.60 2.14 8.16
CA ALA A 149 3.42 2.72 9.22
C ALA A 149 2.76 3.96 9.86
N LEU A 150 2.16 4.82 9.04
CA LEU A 150 1.41 5.99 9.50
C LEU A 150 0.13 5.60 10.25
N GLY A 151 -0.60 4.60 9.76
CA GLY A 151 -1.78 4.05 10.41
C GLY A 151 -1.46 3.46 11.79
N LEU A 152 -0.38 2.67 11.88
CA LEU A 152 0.10 2.11 13.13
C LEU A 152 0.54 3.20 14.12
N TYR A 153 1.30 4.19 13.65
CA TYR A 153 1.73 5.33 14.46
C TYR A 153 0.53 6.09 15.04
N LYS A 154 -0.52 6.30 14.24
CA LYS A 154 -1.75 6.94 14.71
C LYS A 154 -2.49 6.11 15.75
N ALA A 155 -2.67 4.82 15.54
CA ALA A 155 -3.37 3.97 16.50
C ALA A 155 -2.66 3.88 17.86
N ILE A 156 -1.33 4.08 17.89
CA ILE A 156 -0.56 4.16 19.13
C ILE A 156 -0.80 5.50 19.84
N ARG A 157 -1.02 6.60 19.10
CA ARG A 157 -1.09 7.96 19.67
C ARG A 157 -2.50 8.48 19.90
N ASP A 158 -3.49 7.99 19.17
CA ASP A 158 -4.86 8.47 19.29
C ASP A 158 -5.63 7.61 20.31
N PRO A 159 -6.10 8.18 21.44
CA PRO A 159 -6.94 7.45 22.38
C PRO A 159 -8.32 7.09 21.79
N ARG A 160 -8.76 7.75 20.70
CA ARG A 160 -10.09 7.60 20.11
C ARG A 160 -10.24 6.45 19.12
N LEU A 161 -9.14 6.04 18.48
CA LEU A 161 -9.04 4.79 17.71
C LEU A 161 -8.63 3.69 18.65
#